data_AF-A0A379X2W7-F1
#
_entry.id   AF-A0A379X2W7-F1
#
_cell.length_a   1.000
_cell.length_b   1.000
_cell.length_c   1.000
_cell.angle_alpha   90.00
_cell.angle_beta   90.00
_cell.angle_gamma   90.00
#
_symmetry.space_group_name_H-M   'P 1'
#
loop_
_entity.id
_entity.type
_entity.pdbx_description
1 polymer ?
#
loop_
_entity_poly.entity_id
_entity_poly.type
_entity_poly.pdbx_seq_one_letter_code
_entity_poly.pdbx_strand_id
1 'polypeptide(L)'
;MLYDLLEQNGRGRVLLVDGGGSVRRALVDAELARLATQNGMGRAGYLWARCVRVDDLEELDIGIQAIAAIPVGAAGEGIGESDVRVNFGGVTFFSGDHLYADNTGIILSEDPLDIE
;
A
#
# COMPACT_ATOMS: atom_id res chain seq x y z
N MET A 1 -12.45 -3.12 5.32
CA MET A 1 -11.07 -3.36 5.79
C MET A 1 -10.07 -2.33 5.28
N LEU A 2 -9.69 -2.27 3.99
CA LEU A 2 -8.68 -1.28 3.54
C LEU A 2 -9.11 0.18 3.81
N TYR A 3 -10.38 0.50 3.58
CA TYR A 3 -10.96 1.78 3.96
C TYR A 3 -10.81 2.03 5.48
N ASP A 4 -11.27 1.11 6.32
CA ASP A 4 -11.19 1.22 7.80
C ASP A 4 -9.74 1.41 8.31
N LEU A 5 -8.74 0.83 7.64
CA LEU A 5 -7.33 1.02 7.97
C LEU A 5 -6.82 2.40 7.55
N LEU A 6 -7.22 2.87 6.36
CA LEU A 6 -6.82 4.16 5.82
C LEU A 6 -7.58 5.35 6.40
N GLU A 7 -8.67 5.12 7.13
CA GLU A 7 -9.34 6.12 7.98
C GLU A 7 -8.51 6.50 9.22
N GLN A 8 -7.53 5.67 9.60
CA GLN A 8 -6.65 5.93 10.74
C GLN A 8 -5.49 6.85 10.34
N ASN A 9 -4.83 7.48 11.33
CA ASN A 9 -3.68 8.34 11.08
C ASN A 9 -2.50 7.53 10.49
N GLY A 10 -2.16 7.83 9.23
CA GLY A 10 -1.11 7.16 8.47
C GLY A 10 0.24 7.88 8.45
N ARG A 11 0.42 8.94 9.25
CA ARG A 11 1.67 9.72 9.24
C ARG A 11 2.87 8.85 9.60
N GLY A 12 3.84 8.79 8.69
CA GLY A 12 5.06 7.99 8.85
C GLY A 12 4.83 6.48 8.81
N ARG A 13 3.68 6.03 8.29
CA ARG A 13 3.34 4.61 8.15
C ARG A 13 3.21 4.21 6.68
N VAL A 14 3.44 2.94 6.43
CA VAL A 14 3.29 2.27 5.13
C VAL A 14 2.18 1.23 5.25
N LEU A 15 1.28 1.17 4.27
CA LEU A 15 0.26 0.12 4.19
C LEU A 15 0.70 -0.93 3.16
N LEU A 16 1.12 -2.08 3.67
CA LEU A 16 1.53 -3.22 2.87
C LEU A 16 0.36 -4.20 2.70
N VAL A 17 -0.08 -4.48 1.47
CA VAL A 17 -1.27 -5.32 1.21
C VAL A 17 -0.94 -6.53 0.36
N ASP A 18 -1.01 -7.73 0.93
CA ASP A 18 -0.94 -8.95 0.10
C ASP A 18 -2.30 -9.29 -0.54
N GLY A 19 -2.47 -8.86 -1.79
CA GLY A 19 -3.62 -9.23 -2.62
C GLY A 19 -3.58 -10.63 -3.24
N GLY A 20 -2.70 -11.52 -2.76
CA GLY A 20 -2.62 -12.92 -3.21
C GLY A 20 -2.17 -13.13 -4.66
N GLY A 21 -1.47 -12.15 -5.25
CA GLY A 21 -0.97 -12.24 -6.64
C GLY A 21 -1.93 -11.77 -7.72
N SER A 22 -3.18 -11.44 -7.38
CA SER A 22 -4.21 -11.19 -8.40
C SER A 22 -3.99 -9.85 -9.13
N VAL A 23 -4.00 -9.92 -10.48
CA VAL A 23 -4.07 -8.76 -11.39
C VAL A 23 -5.45 -8.63 -12.04
N ARG A 24 -6.45 -9.35 -11.53
CA ARG A 24 -7.81 -9.39 -12.11
C ARG A 24 -8.73 -8.31 -11.55
N ARG A 25 -8.36 -7.73 -10.40
CA ARG A 25 -9.16 -6.75 -9.65
C ARG A 25 -8.23 -5.75 -8.96
N ALA A 26 -8.53 -4.46 -9.04
CA ALA A 26 -7.80 -3.38 -8.36
C ALA A 26 -8.21 -3.31 -6.89
N LEU A 27 -7.24 -3.38 -5.98
CA LEU A 27 -7.47 -3.17 -4.54
C LEU A 27 -7.46 -1.68 -4.18
N VAL A 28 -6.87 -0.87 -5.06
CA VAL A 28 -6.62 0.55 -4.84
C VAL A 28 -7.08 1.32 -6.04
N ASP A 29 -7.85 2.35 -5.76
CA ASP A 29 -8.26 3.33 -6.74
C ASP A 29 -8.05 4.76 -6.21
N ALA A 30 -8.43 5.74 -7.03
CA ALA A 30 -8.28 7.15 -6.70
C ALA A 30 -9.00 7.57 -5.40
N GLU A 31 -10.15 6.98 -5.09
CA GLU A 31 -10.89 7.31 -3.87
C GLU A 31 -10.12 6.86 -2.64
N LEU A 32 -9.66 5.61 -2.64
CA LEU A 32 -8.89 5.05 -1.53
C LEU A 32 -7.53 5.75 -1.36
N ALA A 33 -6.86 6.10 -2.46
CA ALA A 33 -5.60 6.83 -2.42
C ALA A 33 -5.77 8.28 -1.90
N ARG A 34 -6.88 8.95 -2.25
CA ARG A 34 -7.24 10.26 -1.68
C ARG A 34 -7.50 10.18 -0.19
N LEU A 35 -8.21 9.14 0.27
CA LEU A 35 -8.44 8.90 1.70
C LEU A 35 -7.11 8.74 2.46
N ALA A 36 -6.21 7.90 1.93
CA ALA A 36 -4.88 7.70 2.50
C ALA A 36 -4.10 9.02 2.62
N THR A 37 -4.10 9.82 1.55
CA THR A 37 -3.44 11.14 1.52
C THR A 37 -4.02 12.09 2.58
N GLN A 38 -5.36 12.15 2.69
CA GLN A 38 -6.06 13.01 3.65
C GLN A 38 -5.76 12.62 5.11
N ASN A 39 -5.59 11.32 5.39
CA ASN A 39 -5.28 10.82 6.72
C ASN A 39 -3.77 10.76 7.02
N GLY A 40 -2.96 11.45 6.22
CA GLY A 40 -1.56 11.72 6.53
C GLY A 40 -0.57 10.67 6.02
N MET A 41 -0.99 9.69 5.22
CA MET A 41 -0.03 8.95 4.39
C MET A 41 0.50 9.90 3.31
N GLY A 42 1.71 10.41 3.52
CA GLY A 42 2.41 11.23 2.53
C GLY A 42 3.19 10.38 1.52
N ARG A 43 4.13 10.99 0.79
CA ARG A 43 5.06 10.28 -0.12
C ARG A 43 5.88 9.16 0.52
N ALA A 44 6.15 9.27 1.82
CA ALA A 44 6.81 8.23 2.62
C ALA A 44 5.87 7.08 3.01
N GLY A 45 4.56 7.31 2.88
CA GLY A 45 3.54 6.28 3.01
C GLY A 45 3.36 5.60 1.66
N TYR A 46 3.53 4.29 1.68
CA TYR A 46 3.48 3.48 0.49
C TYR A 46 2.29 2.56 0.56
N LEU A 47 1.54 2.45 -0.53
CA LEU A 47 0.53 1.44 -0.69
C LEU A 47 1.06 0.38 -1.64
N TRP A 48 1.52 -0.75 -1.09
CA TRP A 48 1.87 -1.89 -1.93
C TRP A 48 0.58 -2.65 -2.22
N ALA A 49 0.04 -2.46 -3.42
CA ALA A 49 -1.16 -3.14 -3.86
C ALA A 49 -0.87 -3.79 -5.20
N ARG A 50 -1.16 -5.09 -5.35
CA ARG A 50 -0.79 -5.79 -6.59
C ARG A 50 -1.50 -5.23 -7.84
N CYS A 51 -2.62 -4.53 -7.69
CA CYS A 51 -3.27 -3.89 -8.83
C CYS A 51 -3.95 -2.57 -8.47
N VAL A 52 -3.77 -1.56 -9.32
CA VAL A 52 -4.34 -0.20 -9.17
C VAL A 52 -5.23 0.21 -10.35
N ARG A 53 -6.08 1.22 -10.15
CA ARG A 53 -6.71 2.01 -11.22
C ARG A 53 -6.02 3.37 -11.31
N VAL A 54 -5.43 3.70 -12.46
CA VAL A 54 -4.36 4.73 -12.57
C VAL A 54 -4.88 6.14 -12.80
N ASP A 55 -6.10 6.32 -13.33
CA ASP A 55 -6.54 7.56 -13.99
C ASP A 55 -6.26 8.88 -13.23
N ASP A 56 -6.27 8.88 -11.89
CA ASP A 56 -6.03 10.08 -11.07
C ASP A 56 -4.93 9.90 -9.99
N LEU A 57 -4.11 8.84 -10.04
CA LEU A 57 -3.18 8.53 -8.95
C LEU A 57 -1.90 9.38 -8.97
N GLU A 58 -1.42 9.76 -10.15
CA GLU A 58 -0.14 10.50 -10.30
C GLU A 58 -0.19 11.92 -9.72
N GLU A 59 -1.39 12.48 -9.53
CA GLU A 59 -1.60 13.83 -9.00
C GLU A 59 -1.59 13.86 -7.46
N LEU A 60 -1.62 12.70 -6.79
CA LEU A 60 -1.72 12.60 -5.34
C LEU A 60 -0.33 12.59 -4.69
N ASP A 61 -0.22 13.24 -3.52
CA ASP A 61 1.03 13.33 -2.77
C ASP A 61 1.31 12.08 -1.90
N ILE A 62 1.25 10.91 -2.52
CA ILE A 62 1.39 9.59 -1.88
C ILE A 62 2.25 8.64 -2.72
N GLY A 63 3.04 7.79 -2.07
CA GLY A 63 3.75 6.71 -2.73
C GLY A 63 2.83 5.51 -3.01
N ILE A 64 2.80 5.02 -4.24
CA ILE A 64 2.07 3.79 -4.59
C ILE A 64 2.99 2.96 -5.47
N GLN A 65 3.16 1.69 -5.15
CA GLN A 65 3.62 0.74 -6.16
C GLN A 65 2.73 -0.47 -6.21
N ALA A 66 2.63 -0.98 -7.42
CA ALA A 66 1.76 -2.05 -7.79
C ALA A 66 2.40 -2.96 -8.82
N ILE A 67 1.89 -4.19 -8.92
CA ILE A 67 2.34 -5.14 -9.93
C ILE A 67 1.75 -4.79 -11.30
N ALA A 68 0.50 -4.30 -11.34
CA ALA A 68 -0.19 -3.97 -12.59
C ALA A 68 -1.29 -2.91 -12.39
N ALA A 69 -1.88 -2.46 -13.51
CA ALA A 69 -3.11 -1.69 -13.54
C ALA A 69 -4.27 -2.52 -14.12
N ILE A 70 -5.48 -2.36 -13.58
CA ILE A 70 -6.71 -2.97 -14.11
C ILE A 70 -7.90 -2.05 -13.85
N PRO A 71 -8.83 -1.87 -14.80
CA PRO A 71 -9.98 -0.98 -14.60
C PRO A 71 -11.04 -1.56 -13.65
N VAL A 72 -11.01 -2.87 -13.38
CA VAL A 72 -12.04 -3.54 -12.59
C VAL A 72 -11.72 -3.49 -11.10
N GLY A 73 -12.51 -2.76 -10.31
CA GLY A 73 -12.35 -2.70 -8.85
C GLY A 73 -12.64 -4.02 -8.12
N ALA A 74 -11.98 -4.24 -6.99
CA ALA A 74 -12.26 -5.32 -6.05
C ALA A 74 -13.59 -5.09 -5.30
N ALA A 75 -14.13 -6.15 -4.71
CA ALA A 75 -15.34 -6.06 -3.89
C ALA A 75 -15.02 -5.45 -2.51
N GLY A 76 -15.97 -4.70 -1.95
CA GLY A 76 -15.85 -4.00 -0.66
C GLY A 76 -16.39 -4.76 0.55
N GLU A 77 -16.45 -6.10 0.52
CA GLU A 77 -17.08 -6.92 1.57
C GLU A 77 -16.30 -6.94 2.90
N GLY A 78 -15.11 -6.33 2.95
CA GLY A 78 -14.32 -6.22 4.17
C GLY A 78 -13.61 -7.51 4.59
N ILE A 79 -13.60 -8.54 3.74
CA ILE A 79 -12.92 -9.81 4.00
C ILE A 79 -11.40 -9.60 3.92
N GLY A 80 -10.70 -10.04 4.95
CA GLY A 80 -9.24 -10.01 5.03
C GLY A 80 -8.77 -10.09 6.48
N GLU A 81 -7.45 -10.09 6.65
CA GLU A 81 -6.79 -10.02 7.95
C GLU A 81 -5.85 -8.81 7.97
N SER A 82 -5.75 -8.12 9.09
CA SER A 82 -4.81 -7.03 9.33
C SER A 82 -3.76 -7.45 10.34
N ASP A 83 -2.58 -6.84 10.28
CA ASP A 83 -1.46 -7.10 11.19
C ASP A 83 -0.98 -8.56 11.26
N VAL A 84 -1.13 -9.27 10.15
CA VAL A 84 -0.63 -10.64 9.99
C VAL A 84 0.66 -10.65 9.18
N ARG A 85 1.51 -11.65 9.44
CA ARG A 85 2.69 -11.90 8.63
C ARG A 85 2.29 -12.21 7.20
N VAL A 86 2.91 -11.53 6.24
CA VAL A 86 2.73 -11.78 4.80
C VAL A 86 4.06 -12.13 4.11
N ASN A 87 4.00 -12.84 2.98
CA ASN A 87 5.18 -13.21 2.21
C ASN A 87 4.93 -13.07 0.71
N PHE A 88 5.77 -12.28 0.05
CA PHE A 88 5.79 -12.12 -1.39
C PHE A 88 7.11 -11.52 -1.85
N GLY A 89 7.45 -11.68 -3.13
CA GLY A 89 8.73 -11.21 -3.66
C GLY A 89 9.95 -11.86 -3.01
N GLY A 90 9.78 -13.02 -2.37
CA GLY A 90 10.85 -13.69 -1.60
C GLY A 90 11.13 -13.07 -0.22
N VAL A 91 10.37 -12.05 0.18
CA VAL A 91 10.53 -11.33 1.46
C VAL A 91 9.33 -11.64 2.37
N THR A 92 9.59 -11.78 3.66
CA THR A 92 8.55 -11.83 4.68
C THR A 92 8.46 -10.48 5.38
N PHE A 93 7.24 -10.02 5.61
CA PHE A 93 6.96 -8.76 6.27
C PHE A 93 6.17 -9.02 7.56
N PHE A 94 6.52 -8.27 8.60
CA PHE A 94 5.84 -8.23 9.89
C PHE A 94 5.32 -6.81 10.15
N SER A 95 4.22 -6.70 10.90
CA SER A 95 3.79 -5.39 11.40
C SER A 95 4.86 -4.82 12.32
N GLY A 96 5.24 -3.57 12.06
CA GLY A 96 6.32 -2.88 12.76
C GLY A 96 7.60 -2.76 11.95
N ASP A 97 7.78 -3.55 10.89
CA ASP A 97 8.94 -3.41 10.02
C ASP A 97 8.97 -2.05 9.32
N HIS A 98 10.18 -1.62 8.99
CA HIS A 98 10.45 -0.37 8.28
C HIS A 98 10.65 -0.63 6.78
N LEU A 99 9.77 -0.04 5.98
CA LEU A 99 9.77 -0.14 4.52
C LEU A 99 10.27 1.16 3.90
N TYR A 100 11.17 1.03 2.93
CA TYR A 100 11.69 2.15 2.15
C TYR A 100 11.56 1.81 0.67
N ALA A 101 11.07 2.75 -0.12
CA ALA A 101 10.86 2.54 -1.55
C ALA A 101 11.20 3.78 -2.36
N ASP A 102 11.75 3.54 -3.54
CA ASP A 102 12.00 4.54 -4.56
C ASP A 102 11.67 3.98 -5.95
N ASN A 103 12.12 4.64 -7.01
CA ASN A 103 11.92 4.17 -8.37
C ASN A 103 12.78 2.95 -8.74
N THR A 104 13.78 2.63 -7.91
CA THR A 104 14.69 1.49 -8.12
C THR A 104 14.12 0.22 -7.50
N GLY A 105 13.55 0.32 -6.30
CA GLY A 105 12.98 -0.84 -5.63
C GLY A 105 12.48 -0.57 -4.21
N ILE A 106 12.31 -1.66 -3.47
CA ILE A 106 11.80 -1.68 -2.09
C ILE A 106 12.80 -2.44 -1.24
N ILE A 107 13.13 -1.89 -0.08
CA ILE A 107 13.91 -2.57 0.96
C ILE A 107 13.15 -2.61 2.28
N LEU A 108 13.51 -3.59 3.10
CA LEU A 108 12.91 -3.86 4.40
C LEU A 108 14.00 -3.86 5.46
N SER A 109 13.71 -3.31 6.62
CA SER A 109 14.53 -3.39 7.82
C SER A 109 13.66 -3.62 9.04
N GLU A 110 14.14 -4.40 10.00
CA GLU A 110 13.45 -4.62 11.29
C GLU A 110 13.51 -3.33 12.14
N ASP A 111 14.65 -2.65 12.12
CA ASP A 111 14.86 -1.36 12.80
C ASP A 111 14.84 -0.20 11.80
N PRO A 112 14.47 1.03 12.22
CA PRO A 112 14.54 2.20 11.35
C PRO A 112 15.98 2.48 10.91
N LEU A 113 16.18 2.62 9.60
CA LEU A 113 17.41 3.12 9.01
C LEU A 113 17.49 4.65 9.14
N ASP A 114 18.68 5.14 9.51
CA ASP A 114 19.00 6.55 9.42
C ASP A 114 19.12 6.94 7.95
N ILE A 115 18.19 7.78 7.49
CA ILE A 115 18.23 8.40 6.17
C ILE A 115 18.67 9.85 6.39
N GLU A 116 19.90 10.18 6.00
CA GLU A 116 20.40 11.56 5.97
C GLU A 116 19.70 12.42 4.91
#